data_AF-A0A2A2K7Q4-F1
#
_entry.id   AF-A0A2A2K7Q4-F1
#
_cell.length_a   1.000
_cell.length_b   1.000
_cell.length_c   1.000
_cell.angle_alpha   90.00
_cell.angle_beta   90.00
_cell.angle_gamma   90.00
#
_symmetry.space_group_name_H-M   'P 1'
#
loop_
_entity.id
_entity.type
_entity.pdbx_description
1 polymer ?
#
loop_
_entity_poly.entity_id
_entity_poly.type
_entity_poly.pdbx_seq_one_letter_code
_entity_poly.pdbx_strand_id
1 'polypeptide(L)'
;MSSSDSDILIDDDDEFVVDDKKKKKEPKKAAGGGQAKKAGKKADANKKDDASGAASDDADNVFVNMDTLQKGGGKKAIEELYQKKSPLEHILLRPDTYIGSVEFTDPTQMWVYDEEQGKLVQKNITYVPGLYKIFDEILVNAADNKQRDSKMNVIKVDINRKQNKISIFNNGKGVPVVMHKTEKMYVPELIFGTLLTSSNYDDSERKVTGGRNGYGAKLCNIFSTEFTIETSSKEYGKAFKQTWVKNMTKDKDAEIVKATESDFTKVTFKPDLDKFKMTELDDDIVGLMMRRAYDVAGTTGGVKVYLNGKLLPVQGFKQYVEQYTKDLLGPDDEPVKVAFEQVNPRWEIALVVSDKGFQQVSFVNSIATTKGGRHVDHVADQITSKMIDTIKKKVGAKSNVKNHMWVFVNALIENPTFDSQTKETMTLQAKSFGSKCDLTEKFAKSALQCGVVDAVLSWVRFKQQEDMNKKCSGKKTTKLKAGN
;
A
#
# COMPACT_ATOMS: atom_id res chain seq x y z
N MET A 1 -2.60 -70.61 -22.33
CA MET A 1 -2.16 -71.44 -21.20
C MET A 1 -1.77 -70.46 -20.10
N SER A 2 -2.67 -70.10 -19.17
CA SER A 2 -3.16 -70.89 -18.01
C SER A 2 -2.01 -71.11 -17.01
N SER A 3 -1.89 -70.29 -15.96
CA SER A 3 -2.65 -70.28 -14.68
C SER A 3 -1.71 -70.78 -13.56
N SER A 4 -1.82 -70.42 -12.29
CA SER A 4 -2.97 -69.94 -11.50
C SER A 4 -2.54 -69.10 -10.28
N ASP A 5 -3.33 -68.08 -9.94
CA ASP A 5 -3.91 -67.71 -8.61
C ASP A 5 -2.97 -67.51 -7.39
N SER A 6 -3.32 -66.73 -6.34
CA SER A 6 -4.66 -66.35 -5.84
C SER A 6 -4.75 -64.95 -5.18
N ASP A 7 -5.96 -64.39 -5.14
CA ASP A 7 -6.30 -63.06 -4.62
C ASP A 7 -6.50 -62.96 -3.09
N ILE A 8 -6.43 -61.72 -2.56
CA ILE A 8 -7.27 -61.22 -1.46
C ILE A 8 -7.70 -59.78 -1.79
N LEU A 9 -8.99 -59.48 -1.66
CA LEU A 9 -9.59 -58.14 -1.78
C LEU A 9 -10.34 -57.77 -0.49
N ILE A 10 -10.22 -56.52 -0.04
CA ILE A 10 -11.20 -55.81 0.80
C ILE A 10 -11.18 -54.34 0.37
N ASP A 11 -12.30 -53.86 -0.18
CA ASP A 11 -12.68 -52.44 -0.20
C ASP A 11 -13.65 -52.17 0.96
N ASP A 12 -13.75 -50.93 1.43
CA ASP A 12 -14.97 -50.35 2.00
C ASP A 12 -14.86 -48.81 2.00
N ASP A 13 -15.86 -48.14 1.43
CA ASP A 13 -16.01 -46.67 1.39
C ASP A 13 -16.77 -46.16 2.63
N ASP A 14 -16.56 -44.90 3.03
CA ASP A 14 -17.30 -44.25 4.11
C ASP A 14 -17.69 -42.80 3.74
N GLU A 15 -18.85 -42.64 3.08
CA GLU A 15 -19.46 -41.35 2.67
C GLU A 15 -20.89 -41.25 3.23
N PHE A 16 -21.26 -40.14 3.90
CA PHE A 16 -22.46 -40.10 4.76
C PHE A 16 -23.40 -38.86 4.59
N VAL A 17 -24.67 -39.09 4.17
CA VAL A 17 -25.79 -38.12 3.97
C VAL A 17 -27.13 -38.86 3.70
N VAL A 18 -28.37 -38.39 3.95
CA VAL A 18 -28.96 -37.29 4.76
C VAL A 18 -29.98 -37.94 5.76
N ASP A 19 -31.28 -37.63 6.03
CA ASP A 19 -32.24 -36.51 5.84
C ASP A 19 -32.88 -36.15 7.20
N ASP A 20 -33.51 -35.00 7.24
CA ASP A 20 -34.15 -34.29 8.34
C ASP A 20 -35.54 -34.87 8.75
N LYS A 21 -36.12 -34.26 9.81
CA LYS A 21 -37.55 -34.16 10.20
C LYS A 21 -38.11 -35.16 11.23
N LYS A 22 -38.46 -34.64 12.44
CA LYS A 22 -39.88 -34.41 12.84
C LYS A 22 -40.13 -33.72 14.22
N LYS A 23 -40.51 -32.43 14.14
CA LYS A 23 -41.66 -31.75 14.80
C LYS A 23 -41.98 -31.90 16.31
N LYS A 24 -41.96 -30.72 16.98
CA LYS A 24 -42.97 -30.11 17.90
C LYS A 24 -43.20 -30.67 19.33
N LYS A 25 -43.11 -29.76 20.31
CA LYS A 25 -44.28 -29.09 20.94
C LYS A 25 -43.92 -27.91 21.86
N GLU A 26 -44.79 -26.90 21.92
CA GLU A 26 -44.81 -25.83 22.93
C GLU A 26 -45.88 -26.13 24.02
N PRO A 27 -45.77 -25.56 25.22
CA PRO A 27 -46.91 -25.26 26.10
C PRO A 27 -47.31 -23.76 26.05
N LYS A 28 -48.56 -23.46 26.42
CA LYS A 28 -49.22 -22.15 26.20
C LYS A 28 -49.27 -21.24 27.44
N LYS A 29 -49.56 -19.95 27.22
CA LYS A 29 -50.11 -19.01 28.22
C LYS A 29 -51.46 -19.51 28.77
N ALA A 30 -51.76 -19.14 30.01
CA ALA A 30 -53.11 -19.00 30.58
C ALA A 30 -53.14 -17.76 31.50
N ALA A 31 -54.32 -17.23 31.84
CA ALA A 31 -54.47 -15.97 32.59
C ALA A 31 -55.73 -15.92 33.47
N GLY A 32 -55.72 -15.02 34.47
CA GLY A 32 -56.82 -14.78 35.43
C GLY A 32 -56.74 -15.63 36.71
N GLY A 33 -57.21 -15.16 37.88
CA GLY A 33 -57.64 -13.80 38.24
C GLY A 33 -58.63 -13.76 39.42
N GLY A 34 -58.59 -12.69 40.24
CA GLY A 34 -59.74 -12.26 41.07
C GLY A 34 -59.59 -12.21 42.61
N GLN A 35 -59.71 -10.98 43.15
CA GLN A 35 -60.40 -10.58 44.41
C GLN A 35 -59.88 -11.06 45.80
N ALA A 36 -60.22 -10.45 46.95
CA ALA A 36 -60.46 -9.03 47.33
C ALA A 36 -60.73 -8.88 48.86
N LYS A 37 -60.28 -7.78 49.50
CA LYS A 37 -60.81 -7.07 50.72
C LYS A 37 -59.81 -5.93 51.09
N LYS A 38 -60.16 -4.64 51.22
CA LYS A 38 -60.93 -3.92 52.29
C LYS A 38 -60.25 -3.99 53.67
N ALA A 39 -60.03 -2.91 54.45
CA ALA A 39 -60.28 -1.44 54.32
C ALA A 39 -59.38 -0.67 55.35
N GLY A 40 -59.28 0.66 55.48
CA GLY A 40 -59.80 1.84 54.74
C GLY A 40 -59.86 3.12 55.63
N LYS A 41 -60.23 4.30 55.05
CA LYS A 41 -60.47 5.65 55.69
C LYS A 41 -59.23 6.34 56.32
N LYS A 42 -59.17 7.69 56.49
CA LYS A 42 -60.03 8.83 56.05
C LYS A 42 -59.31 9.60 54.91
N ALA A 43 -59.63 10.88 54.68
CA ALA A 43 -58.90 11.84 53.81
C ALA A 43 -59.29 13.30 54.12
N ASP A 44 -58.46 14.27 53.68
CA ASP A 44 -58.72 15.69 53.37
C ASP A 44 -57.74 16.04 52.21
N ALA A 45 -58.10 16.70 51.10
CA ALA A 45 -58.60 18.07 50.91
C ALA A 45 -57.54 19.13 51.28
N ASN A 46 -57.12 20.11 50.46
CA ASN A 46 -57.56 20.67 49.16
C ASN A 46 -56.34 21.42 48.51
N LYS A 47 -56.27 21.84 47.23
CA LYS A 47 -56.96 21.59 45.93
C LYS A 47 -56.18 22.36 44.81
N LYS A 48 -56.46 22.08 43.52
CA LYS A 48 -56.08 22.81 42.27
C LYS A 48 -54.74 22.41 41.62
N ASP A 49 -54.55 22.52 40.30
CA ASP A 49 -55.44 22.46 39.11
C ASP A 49 -54.54 22.14 37.86
N ASP A 50 -55.14 21.78 36.72
CA ASP A 50 -54.52 21.47 35.41
C ASP A 50 -53.72 22.63 34.75
N ALA A 51 -53.02 22.51 33.60
CA ALA A 51 -52.23 21.47 32.91
C ALA A 51 -51.78 22.05 31.52
N SER A 52 -50.78 21.45 30.86
CA SER A 52 -50.30 21.77 29.48
C SER A 52 -49.65 23.17 29.23
N GLY A 53 -48.73 23.35 28.28
CA GLY A 53 -48.02 22.35 27.45
C GLY A 53 -47.12 22.97 26.35
N ALA A 54 -46.40 22.09 25.64
CA ALA A 54 -45.68 22.28 24.36
C ALA A 54 -44.32 23.08 24.30
N ALA A 55 -43.28 22.33 23.90
CA ALA A 55 -42.22 22.63 22.93
C ALA A 55 -41.35 23.91 22.99
N SER A 56 -40.02 23.72 23.10
CA SER A 56 -39.04 24.09 22.07
C SER A 56 -37.66 23.48 22.36
N ASP A 57 -36.79 23.38 21.35
CA ASP A 57 -35.42 22.83 21.42
C ASP A 57 -34.34 23.91 21.71
N ASP A 58 -33.11 23.42 21.91
CA ASP A 58 -31.80 24.09 21.76
C ASP A 58 -31.27 25.09 22.82
N ALA A 59 -29.95 25.30 22.70
CA ALA A 59 -29.05 26.28 23.34
C ALA A 59 -28.53 26.01 24.78
N ASP A 60 -27.27 25.59 24.82
CA ASP A 60 -26.18 26.05 25.70
C ASP A 60 -26.41 26.26 27.20
N ASN A 61 -25.60 25.56 28.00
CA ASN A 61 -24.83 26.20 29.08
C ASN A 61 -23.52 25.44 29.38
N VAL A 62 -22.42 25.88 28.77
CA VAL A 62 -21.06 25.43 29.12
C VAL A 62 -20.53 26.32 30.24
N PHE A 63 -20.58 25.84 31.48
CA PHE A 63 -19.83 26.45 32.59
C PHE A 63 -19.03 25.41 33.35
N VAL A 64 -17.71 25.46 33.11
CA VAL A 64 -16.71 24.73 33.90
C VAL A 64 -16.55 25.45 35.25
N ASN A 65 -16.52 24.72 36.35
CA ASN A 65 -16.04 25.24 37.63
C ASN A 65 -14.66 24.64 37.92
N MET A 66 -13.61 25.48 37.94
CA MET A 66 -12.22 25.06 37.71
C MET A 66 -11.31 25.16 38.95
N ASP A 67 -11.89 25.08 40.16
CA ASP A 67 -11.21 25.41 41.43
C ASP A 67 -10.78 24.20 42.31
N THR A 68 -10.77 22.97 41.78
CA THR A 68 -10.40 21.76 42.56
C THR A 68 -9.24 20.94 41.97
N LEU A 69 -8.38 21.54 41.14
CA LEU A 69 -7.18 20.89 40.59
C LEU A 69 -5.90 21.12 41.42
N GLN A 70 -5.83 20.50 42.61
CA GLN A 70 -4.56 19.94 43.14
C GLN A 70 -4.73 19.14 44.46
N LYS A 71 -4.77 17.80 44.36
CA LYS A 71 -4.00 16.84 45.20
C LYS A 71 -4.42 15.38 44.95
N GLY A 72 -3.42 14.49 44.97
CA GLY A 72 -3.61 13.04 45.12
C GLY A 72 -3.63 12.23 43.83
N GLY A 73 -3.01 11.05 43.87
CA GLY A 73 -3.08 10.05 42.80
C GLY A 73 -4.42 9.31 42.83
N GLY A 74 -5.51 10.01 42.49
CA GLY A 74 -6.84 9.41 42.35
C GLY A 74 -6.89 8.41 41.20
N LYS A 75 -7.80 7.44 41.28
CA LYS A 75 -8.22 6.69 40.08
C LYS A 75 -8.89 7.67 39.13
N LYS A 76 -8.43 7.70 37.87
CA LYS A 76 -9.07 8.44 36.78
C LYS A 76 -10.57 8.14 36.71
N ALA A 77 -11.38 9.11 36.30
CA ALA A 77 -12.82 8.92 36.13
C ALA A 77 -13.09 7.87 35.03
N ILE A 78 -14.21 7.15 35.09
CA ILE A 78 -14.45 6.03 34.17
C ILE A 78 -14.52 6.52 32.70
N GLU A 79 -15.00 7.74 32.50
CA GLU A 79 -15.05 8.48 31.25
C GLU A 79 -13.65 8.85 30.71
N GLU A 80 -12.67 9.09 31.60
CA GLU A 80 -11.28 9.37 31.21
C GLU A 80 -10.54 8.10 30.75
N LEU A 81 -10.92 6.91 31.27
CA LEU A 81 -10.40 5.63 30.80
C LEU A 81 -11.05 5.23 29.46
N TYR A 82 -12.38 5.31 29.35
CA TYR A 82 -13.15 4.73 28.25
C TYR A 82 -13.65 5.79 27.27
N GLN A 83 -12.71 6.34 26.49
CA GLN A 83 -12.98 7.43 25.55
C GLN A 83 -13.44 6.94 24.16
N LYS A 84 -14.56 7.47 23.66
CA LYS A 84 -14.91 7.42 22.24
C LYS A 84 -14.17 8.51 21.47
N LYS A 85 -13.75 8.24 20.23
CA LYS A 85 -13.16 9.23 19.29
C LYS A 85 -13.90 9.20 17.95
N SER A 86 -13.94 10.34 17.28
CA SER A 86 -14.33 10.43 15.87
C SER A 86 -13.26 9.81 14.95
N PRO A 87 -13.58 9.49 13.68
CA PRO A 87 -12.59 8.99 12.73
C PRO A 87 -11.41 9.94 12.51
N LEU A 88 -11.64 11.26 12.50
CA LEU A 88 -10.60 12.28 12.31
C LEU A 88 -9.65 12.34 13.51
N GLU A 89 -10.18 12.39 14.74
CA GLU A 89 -9.37 12.31 15.96
C GLU A 89 -8.56 11.01 16.02
N HIS A 90 -9.15 9.88 15.62
CA HIS A 90 -8.46 8.59 15.65
C HIS A 90 -7.29 8.55 14.66
N ILE A 91 -7.48 9.05 13.44
CA ILE A 91 -6.40 9.15 12.43
C ILE A 91 -5.24 10.01 12.96
N LEU A 92 -5.55 11.14 13.61
CA LEU A 92 -4.53 12.05 14.17
C LEU A 92 -3.85 11.50 15.44
N LEU A 93 -4.54 10.68 16.23
CA LEU A 93 -4.02 10.06 17.47
C LEU A 93 -3.25 8.74 17.22
N ARG A 94 -3.55 8.05 16.11
CA ARG A 94 -3.03 6.73 15.73
C ARG A 94 -2.75 6.68 14.21
N PRO A 95 -1.75 7.44 13.71
CA PRO A 95 -1.44 7.53 12.27
C PRO A 95 -0.96 6.21 11.65
N ASP A 96 -0.37 5.33 12.46
CA ASP A 96 0.46 4.20 12.01
C ASP A 96 -0.27 3.21 11.09
N THR A 97 -1.57 2.98 11.33
CA THR A 97 -2.40 2.07 10.50
C THR A 97 -2.92 2.71 9.21
N TYR A 98 -2.81 4.03 9.08
CA TYR A 98 -3.31 4.80 7.93
C TYR A 98 -2.19 5.24 6.99
N ILE A 99 -1.11 5.81 7.53
CA ILE A 99 0.02 6.37 6.75
C ILE A 99 1.37 5.72 7.06
N GLY A 100 1.44 4.85 8.08
CA GLY A 100 2.72 4.43 8.67
C GLY A 100 3.18 5.39 9.77
N SER A 101 4.36 5.16 10.32
CA SER A 101 4.80 5.90 11.51
C SER A 101 5.09 7.37 11.22
N VAL A 102 4.87 8.21 12.24
CA VAL A 102 5.25 9.63 12.28
C VAL A 102 6.58 9.88 13.00
N GLU A 103 7.26 8.80 13.41
CA GLU A 103 8.65 8.83 13.88
C GLU A 103 9.62 8.75 12.70
N PHE A 104 10.86 9.23 12.89
CA PHE A 104 11.96 8.96 11.96
C PHE A 104 12.35 7.47 11.99
N THR A 105 12.69 6.91 10.83
CA THR A 105 13.33 5.59 10.74
C THR A 105 14.76 5.62 11.26
N ASP A 106 15.26 4.46 11.72
CA ASP A 106 16.70 4.23 11.87
C ASP A 106 17.45 4.50 10.55
N PRO A 107 18.71 4.96 10.59
CA PRO A 107 19.51 5.24 9.39
C PRO A 107 19.65 4.00 8.50
N THR A 108 19.01 4.03 7.32
CA THR A 108 18.85 2.86 6.44
C THR A 108 19.44 3.14 5.06
N GLN A 109 20.22 2.21 4.51
CA GLN A 109 20.71 2.31 3.13
C GLN A 109 19.54 2.17 2.15
N MET A 110 19.23 3.26 1.45
CA MET A 110 18.18 3.28 0.43
C MET A 110 18.62 3.96 -0.85
N TRP A 111 17.96 3.59 -1.95
CA TRP A 111 18.04 4.31 -3.20
C TRP A 111 17.27 5.63 -3.09
N VAL A 112 17.91 6.74 -3.47
CA VAL A 112 17.32 8.07 -3.62
C VAL A 112 17.70 8.65 -4.98
N TYR A 113 16.95 9.65 -5.45
CA TYR A 113 17.31 10.40 -6.66
C TYR A 113 18.11 11.64 -6.26
N ASP A 114 19.29 11.79 -6.85
CA ASP A 114 20.19 12.92 -6.64
C ASP A 114 19.97 13.94 -7.75
N GLU A 115 19.42 15.13 -7.42
CA GLU A 115 19.07 16.15 -8.42
C GLU A 115 20.31 16.77 -9.10
N GLU A 116 21.45 16.81 -8.42
CA GLU A 116 22.70 17.38 -8.96
C GLU A 116 23.37 16.41 -9.94
N GLN A 117 23.44 15.12 -9.60
CA GLN A 117 23.99 14.08 -10.48
C GLN A 117 22.98 13.57 -11.52
N GLY A 118 21.70 13.90 -11.39
CA GLY A 118 20.63 13.47 -12.30
C GLY A 118 20.39 11.96 -12.33
N LYS A 119 20.76 11.23 -11.27
CA LYS A 119 20.72 9.75 -11.22
C LYS A 119 20.28 9.20 -9.87
N LEU A 120 19.96 7.90 -9.87
CA LEU A 120 19.74 7.13 -8.66
C LEU A 120 21.08 6.80 -7.98
N VAL A 121 21.11 6.92 -6.65
CA VAL A 121 22.28 6.60 -5.80
C VAL A 121 21.84 5.94 -4.50
N GLN A 122 22.71 5.15 -3.88
CA GLN A 122 22.48 4.64 -2.53
C GLN A 122 23.02 5.65 -1.50
N LYS A 123 22.17 6.10 -0.57
CA LYS A 123 22.56 6.88 0.61
C LYS A 123 22.00 6.20 1.87
N ASN A 124 22.67 6.34 3.01
CA ASN A 124 22.06 6.03 4.29
C ASN A 124 21.20 7.23 4.68
N ILE A 125 19.90 7.04 4.84
CA ILE A 125 18.96 8.13 5.12
C ILE A 125 18.10 7.86 6.35
N THR A 126 17.62 8.92 6.99
CA THR A 126 16.57 8.91 8.01
C THR A 126 15.38 9.70 7.51
N TYR A 127 14.17 9.15 7.56
CA TYR A 127 12.97 9.82 7.04
C TYR A 127 11.74 9.44 7.85
N VAL A 128 10.65 10.20 7.70
CA VAL A 128 9.37 9.92 8.36
C VAL A 128 8.42 9.18 7.38
N PRO A 129 8.06 7.91 7.63
CA PRO A 129 7.25 7.11 6.70
C PRO A 129 5.90 7.72 6.36
N GLY A 130 5.22 8.33 7.35
CA GLY A 130 3.92 8.98 7.16
C GLY A 130 3.96 10.15 6.17
N LEU A 131 5.01 10.97 6.22
CA LEU A 131 5.22 12.09 5.30
C LEU A 131 5.47 11.60 3.86
N TYR A 132 6.28 10.54 3.71
CA TYR A 132 6.49 9.88 2.42
C TYR A 132 5.18 9.27 1.87
N LYS A 133 4.36 8.65 2.74
CA LYS A 133 3.10 8.01 2.33
C LYS A 133 2.01 8.99 1.87
N ILE A 134 1.89 10.16 2.50
CA ILE A 134 0.91 11.17 2.03
C ILE A 134 1.28 11.77 0.67
N PHE A 135 2.57 11.85 0.33
CA PHE A 135 3.04 12.18 -1.01
C PHE A 135 2.74 11.05 -2.00
N ASP A 136 3.08 9.80 -1.64
CA ASP A 136 2.87 8.60 -2.46
C ASP A 136 1.38 8.40 -2.83
N GLU A 137 0.44 8.59 -1.90
CA GLU A 137 -0.98 8.47 -2.20
C GLU A 137 -1.45 9.50 -3.25
N ILE A 138 -0.99 10.76 -3.20
CA ILE A 138 -1.36 11.75 -4.24
C ILE A 138 -0.69 11.41 -5.59
N LEU A 139 0.56 10.96 -5.57
CA LEU A 139 1.26 10.58 -6.80
C LEU A 139 0.66 9.33 -7.48
N VAL A 140 0.23 8.34 -6.68
CA VAL A 140 -0.50 7.16 -7.18
C VAL A 140 -1.85 7.57 -7.77
N ASN A 141 -2.59 8.51 -7.15
CA ASN A 141 -3.84 9.02 -7.74
C ASN A 141 -3.62 9.72 -9.09
N ALA A 142 -2.49 10.42 -9.27
CA ALA A 142 -2.11 10.99 -10.57
C ALA A 142 -1.76 9.92 -11.61
N ALA A 143 -1.03 8.86 -11.22
CA ALA A 143 -0.72 7.73 -12.10
C ALA A 143 -1.95 6.90 -12.47
N ASP A 144 -2.88 6.69 -11.53
CA ASP A 144 -4.17 6.03 -11.75
C ASP A 144 -5.00 6.68 -12.85
N ASN A 145 -4.87 8.00 -13.06
CA ASN A 145 -5.61 8.68 -14.11
C ASN A 145 -5.16 8.23 -15.53
N LYS A 146 -3.99 7.62 -15.70
CA LYS A 146 -3.58 6.97 -16.96
C LYS A 146 -4.48 5.77 -17.31
N GLN A 147 -4.99 5.06 -16.30
CA GLN A 147 -5.88 3.92 -16.46
C GLN A 147 -7.34 4.36 -16.70
N ARG A 148 -7.70 5.58 -16.26
CA ARG A 148 -9.02 6.21 -16.47
C ARG A 148 -9.11 6.94 -17.81
N ASP A 149 -8.02 7.59 -18.23
CA ASP A 149 -7.88 8.28 -19.51
C ASP A 149 -6.55 7.91 -20.17
N SER A 150 -6.63 7.06 -21.19
CA SER A 150 -5.46 6.64 -21.97
C SER A 150 -4.74 7.79 -22.69
N LYS A 151 -5.39 8.95 -22.86
CA LYS A 151 -4.80 10.17 -23.44
C LYS A 151 -3.93 10.96 -22.47
N MET A 152 -4.01 10.70 -21.16
CA MET A 152 -3.08 11.30 -20.19
C MET A 152 -1.64 10.96 -20.57
N ASN A 153 -0.76 11.95 -20.60
CA ASN A 153 0.64 11.78 -21.01
C ASN A 153 1.64 12.71 -20.28
N VAL A 154 1.18 13.53 -19.33
CA VAL A 154 2.05 14.39 -18.50
C VAL A 154 1.63 14.31 -17.04
N ILE A 155 2.61 14.02 -16.18
CA ILE A 155 2.58 14.33 -14.73
C ILE A 155 3.65 15.39 -14.46
N LYS A 156 3.39 16.31 -13.53
CA LYS A 156 4.40 17.22 -12.98
C LYS A 156 4.40 17.12 -11.46
N VAL A 157 5.59 17.14 -10.86
CA VAL A 157 5.84 17.12 -9.42
C VAL A 157 6.77 18.29 -9.10
N ASP A 158 6.32 19.22 -8.28
CA ASP A 158 7.11 20.37 -7.87
C ASP A 158 7.24 20.38 -6.34
N ILE A 159 8.47 20.33 -5.83
CA ILE A 159 8.79 20.21 -4.39
C ILE A 159 9.50 21.50 -3.94
N ASN A 160 8.72 22.45 -3.41
CA ASN A 160 9.24 23.73 -2.94
C ASN A 160 9.61 23.65 -1.45
N ARG A 161 10.85 23.24 -1.18
CA ARG A 161 11.46 23.20 0.16
C ARG A 161 11.29 24.51 0.94
N LYS A 162 11.61 25.66 0.31
CA LYS A 162 11.53 27.00 0.93
C LYS A 162 10.12 27.42 1.37
N GLN A 163 9.08 26.69 0.95
CA GLN A 163 7.70 26.92 1.35
C GLN A 163 7.06 25.70 2.03
N ASN A 164 7.84 24.63 2.28
CA ASN A 164 7.36 23.31 2.71
C ASN A 164 6.11 22.87 1.92
N LYS A 165 6.12 23.09 0.60
CA LYS A 165 4.94 22.97 -0.27
C LYS A 165 5.22 22.09 -1.47
N ILE A 166 4.35 21.11 -1.68
CA ILE A 166 4.42 20.16 -2.80
C ILE A 166 3.21 20.38 -3.71
N SER A 167 3.38 20.31 -5.02
CA SER A 167 2.26 20.16 -5.96
C SER A 167 2.46 19.03 -6.95
N ILE A 168 1.40 18.28 -7.20
CA ILE A 168 1.34 17.18 -8.16
C ILE A 168 0.20 17.49 -9.14
N PHE A 169 0.54 17.56 -10.43
CA PHE A 169 -0.37 17.83 -11.54
C PHE A 169 -0.40 16.62 -12.48
N ASN A 170 -1.58 16.27 -13.01
CA ASN A 170 -1.74 15.42 -14.18
C ASN A 170 -2.65 16.08 -15.22
N ASN A 171 -2.38 15.82 -16.50
CA ASN A 171 -3.33 16.13 -17.58
C ASN A 171 -4.30 14.95 -17.82
N GLY A 172 -5.01 14.97 -18.95
CA GLY A 172 -6.12 14.05 -19.22
C GLY A 172 -7.37 14.47 -18.44
N LYS A 173 -8.42 13.64 -18.47
CA LYS A 173 -9.70 13.92 -17.79
C LYS A 173 -9.49 14.43 -16.35
N GLY A 174 -10.10 15.57 -16.06
CA GLY A 174 -10.20 16.12 -14.70
C GLY A 174 -11.29 15.44 -13.87
N VAL A 175 -11.46 15.89 -12.63
CA VAL A 175 -12.53 15.39 -11.75
C VAL A 175 -13.89 15.95 -12.20
N PRO A 176 -14.98 15.16 -12.23
CA PRO A 176 -16.33 15.65 -12.53
C PRO A 176 -16.76 16.85 -11.67
N VAL A 177 -16.86 18.05 -12.25
CA VAL A 177 -17.28 19.26 -11.53
C VAL A 177 -18.82 19.35 -11.49
N VAL A 178 -19.44 18.42 -10.79
CA VAL A 178 -20.89 18.25 -10.67
C VAL A 178 -21.33 18.10 -9.22
N MET A 179 -22.55 18.53 -8.90
CA MET A 179 -23.16 18.36 -7.58
C MET A 179 -23.59 16.91 -7.37
N HIS A 180 -23.15 16.27 -6.29
CA HIS A 180 -23.55 14.91 -5.96
C HIS A 180 -25.00 14.88 -5.43
N LYS A 181 -25.86 14.05 -6.02
CA LYS A 181 -27.32 14.09 -5.75
C LYS A 181 -27.70 13.71 -4.32
N THR A 182 -26.92 12.83 -3.67
CA THR A 182 -27.16 12.37 -2.30
C THR A 182 -26.49 13.33 -1.31
N GLU A 183 -25.16 13.32 -1.23
CA GLU A 183 -24.29 14.16 -0.36
C GLU A 183 -24.46 15.69 -0.44
N LYS A 184 -25.18 16.22 -1.45
CA LYS A 184 -25.46 17.67 -1.64
C LYS A 184 -24.21 18.59 -1.77
N MET A 185 -23.03 18.02 -2.00
CA MET A 185 -21.78 18.74 -2.22
C MET A 185 -21.18 18.40 -3.58
N TYR A 186 -20.22 19.21 -4.06
CA TYR A 186 -19.57 18.95 -5.35
C TYR A 186 -18.66 17.72 -5.29
N VAL A 187 -18.58 16.92 -6.36
CA VAL A 187 -17.79 15.68 -6.38
C VAL A 187 -16.31 15.86 -6.02
N PRO A 188 -15.59 16.92 -6.44
CA PRO A 188 -14.22 17.16 -5.97
C PRO A 188 -14.17 17.47 -4.46
N GLU A 189 -15.12 18.24 -3.93
CA GLU A 189 -15.23 18.51 -2.48
C GLU A 189 -15.45 17.20 -1.70
N LEU A 190 -16.33 16.33 -2.18
CA LEU A 190 -16.63 15.03 -1.60
C LEU A 190 -15.38 14.12 -1.55
N ILE A 191 -14.70 13.93 -2.69
CA ILE A 191 -13.63 12.92 -2.79
C ILE A 191 -12.28 13.37 -2.21
N PHE A 192 -12.11 14.67 -1.89
CA PHE A 192 -10.92 15.23 -1.24
C PHE A 192 -11.14 15.71 0.20
N GLY A 193 -12.38 16.05 0.59
CA GLY A 193 -12.73 16.53 1.92
C GLY A 193 -13.45 15.53 2.84
N THR A 194 -14.05 14.46 2.30
CA THR A 194 -14.84 13.49 3.09
C THR A 194 -14.17 12.12 3.11
N LEU A 195 -13.95 11.55 4.31
CA LEU A 195 -13.44 10.18 4.48
C LEU A 195 -14.40 9.14 3.89
N LEU A 196 -13.88 7.94 3.59
CA LEU A 196 -14.66 6.82 3.02
C LEU A 196 -15.38 7.17 1.69
N THR A 197 -14.68 7.89 0.80
CA THR A 197 -15.17 8.23 -0.55
C THR A 197 -14.21 7.74 -1.63
N SER A 198 -14.73 7.02 -2.61
CA SER A 198 -13.98 6.34 -3.67
C SER A 198 -14.85 6.07 -4.90
N SER A 199 -14.26 6.06 -6.10
CA SER A 199 -14.87 5.45 -7.30
C SER A 199 -14.69 3.93 -7.36
N ASN A 200 -13.94 3.37 -6.41
CA ASN A 200 -13.39 2.02 -6.45
C ASN A 200 -13.93 1.18 -5.29
N TYR A 201 -15.24 1.33 -5.01
CA TYR A 201 -16.01 0.50 -4.08
C TYR A 201 -16.90 -0.53 -4.79
N ASP A 202 -17.20 -0.33 -6.07
CA ASP A 202 -17.68 -1.43 -6.92
C ASP A 202 -16.47 -2.26 -7.36
N ASP A 203 -16.28 -3.39 -6.67
CA ASP A 203 -15.27 -4.44 -6.96
C ASP A 203 -15.78 -5.46 -8.00
N SER A 204 -17.02 -5.35 -8.51
CA SER A 204 -17.48 -6.13 -9.68
C SER A 204 -16.89 -5.60 -10.98
N GLU A 205 -16.63 -4.29 -11.04
CA GLU A 205 -15.78 -3.67 -12.05
C GLU A 205 -14.30 -4.05 -11.83
N ARG A 206 -13.68 -4.67 -12.84
CA ARG A 206 -12.27 -5.09 -12.82
C ARG A 206 -11.35 -3.90 -13.06
N LYS A 207 -10.83 -3.29 -11.99
CA LYS A 207 -10.01 -2.07 -12.03
C LYS A 207 -8.53 -2.39 -11.82
N VAL A 208 -7.67 -1.77 -12.61
CA VAL A 208 -6.19 -1.83 -12.50
C VAL A 208 -5.60 -0.55 -11.89
N THR A 209 -6.31 0.00 -10.91
CA THR A 209 -5.93 1.23 -10.16
C THR A 209 -5.35 0.90 -8.78
N GLY A 210 -4.50 1.76 -8.23
CA GLY A 210 -3.92 1.68 -6.89
C GLY A 210 -4.80 2.27 -5.77
N GLY A 211 -5.78 3.10 -6.12
CA GLY A 211 -6.86 3.46 -5.20
C GLY A 211 -7.84 2.31 -4.99
N ARG A 212 -8.15 1.97 -3.73
CA ARG A 212 -9.35 1.17 -3.36
C ARG A 212 -10.13 1.82 -2.22
N ASN A 213 -9.61 1.73 -1.00
CA ASN A 213 -10.31 1.99 0.27
C ASN A 213 -10.89 3.42 0.47
N GLY A 214 -10.58 4.38 -0.39
CA GLY A 214 -11.12 5.76 -0.33
C GLY A 214 -10.47 6.68 0.71
N TYR A 215 -9.29 6.33 1.24
CA TYR A 215 -8.58 7.12 2.25
C TYR A 215 -7.51 8.08 1.68
N GLY A 216 -6.59 7.60 0.83
CA GLY A 216 -5.30 8.25 0.53
C GLY A 216 -5.30 9.77 0.38
N ALA A 217 -6.13 10.33 -0.51
CA ALA A 217 -6.19 11.78 -0.72
C ALA A 217 -6.67 12.57 0.50
N LYS A 218 -7.59 12.01 1.32
CA LYS A 218 -8.01 12.61 2.59
C LYS A 218 -6.93 12.50 3.65
N LEU A 219 -6.15 11.40 3.68
CA LEU A 219 -5.01 11.30 4.61
C LEU A 219 -3.97 12.40 4.33
N CYS A 220 -3.68 12.70 3.06
CA CYS A 220 -2.84 13.84 2.70
C CYS A 220 -3.43 15.18 3.20
N ASN A 221 -4.74 15.40 3.02
CA ASN A 221 -5.44 16.60 3.50
C ASN A 221 -5.43 16.72 5.04
N ILE A 222 -5.65 15.62 5.76
CA ILE A 222 -5.61 15.55 7.23
C ILE A 222 -4.20 15.84 7.77
N PHE A 223 -3.14 15.33 7.14
CA PHE A 223 -1.76 15.61 7.53
C PHE A 223 -1.16 16.83 6.79
N SER A 224 -2.00 17.80 6.43
CA SER A 224 -1.59 19.09 5.85
C SER A 224 -2.12 20.28 6.65
N THR A 225 -1.32 21.35 6.69
CA THR A 225 -1.73 22.67 7.19
C THR A 225 -2.57 23.45 6.17
N GLU A 226 -2.32 23.19 4.88
CA GLU A 226 -3.03 23.71 3.71
C GLU A 226 -3.08 22.62 2.63
N PHE A 227 -4.25 22.36 2.06
CA PHE A 227 -4.47 21.40 0.98
C PHE A 227 -5.43 22.01 -0.04
N THR A 228 -5.00 22.14 -1.29
CA THR A 228 -5.77 22.75 -2.38
C THR A 228 -5.94 21.76 -3.53
N ILE A 229 -7.19 21.57 -3.97
CA ILE A 229 -7.51 20.92 -5.25
C ILE A 229 -7.81 21.99 -6.30
N GLU A 230 -7.24 21.83 -7.49
CA GLU A 230 -7.55 22.62 -8.70
C GLU A 230 -7.82 21.62 -9.84
N THR A 231 -8.94 21.75 -10.55
CA THR A 231 -9.28 20.83 -11.65
C THR A 231 -10.16 21.50 -12.70
N SER A 232 -9.95 21.14 -13.96
CA SER A 232 -10.78 21.56 -15.10
C SER A 232 -11.40 20.33 -15.76
N SER A 233 -12.69 20.39 -16.10
CA SER A 233 -13.35 19.35 -16.88
C SER A 233 -14.26 19.94 -17.96
N LYS A 234 -13.88 19.74 -19.23
CA LYS A 234 -14.70 20.13 -20.40
C LYS A 234 -16.01 19.35 -20.48
N GLU A 235 -16.02 18.09 -20.03
CA GLU A 235 -17.20 17.22 -20.01
C GLU A 235 -18.34 17.81 -19.16
N TYR A 236 -18.01 18.49 -18.05
CA TYR A 236 -18.96 19.17 -17.17
C TYR A 236 -18.97 20.70 -17.35
N GLY A 237 -18.23 21.23 -18.33
CA GLY A 237 -18.17 22.65 -18.67
C GLY A 237 -17.62 23.59 -17.59
N LYS A 238 -17.01 23.05 -16.53
CA LYS A 238 -16.64 23.79 -15.30
C LYS A 238 -15.22 23.47 -14.85
N ALA A 239 -14.58 24.47 -14.26
CA ALA A 239 -13.37 24.31 -13.45
C ALA A 239 -13.70 24.59 -11.98
N PHE A 240 -12.90 24.01 -11.08
CA PHE A 240 -13.15 23.95 -9.65
C PHE A 240 -11.86 24.18 -8.88
N LYS A 241 -11.94 24.97 -7.81
CA LYS A 241 -10.85 25.17 -6.85
C LYS A 241 -11.39 25.22 -5.43
N GLN A 242 -10.77 24.47 -4.52
CA GLN A 242 -11.10 24.53 -3.09
C GLN A 242 -9.84 24.30 -2.24
N THR A 243 -9.78 25.01 -1.12
CA THR A 243 -8.73 24.89 -0.11
C THR A 243 -9.31 24.42 1.20
N TRP A 244 -8.66 23.44 1.81
CA TRP A 244 -8.77 23.07 3.21
C TRP A 244 -7.51 23.54 3.95
N VAL A 245 -7.66 23.84 5.23
CA VAL A 245 -6.60 24.24 6.15
C VAL A 245 -6.74 23.45 7.45
N LYS A 246 -5.74 23.51 8.34
CA LYS A 246 -5.84 22.95 9.70
C LYS A 246 -6.41 21.52 9.70
N ASN A 247 -5.71 20.59 9.06
CA ASN A 247 -6.01 19.16 9.06
C ASN A 247 -7.42 18.82 8.52
N MET A 248 -7.67 19.13 7.24
CA MET A 248 -8.94 18.90 6.53
C MET A 248 -10.14 19.75 7.00
N THR A 249 -9.91 20.86 7.71
CA THR A 249 -10.97 21.87 7.95
C THR A 249 -11.18 22.71 6.68
N LYS A 250 -12.43 22.93 6.24
CA LYS A 250 -12.72 23.77 5.06
C LYS A 250 -12.38 25.25 5.37
N ASP A 251 -11.60 25.92 4.51
CA ASP A 251 -11.31 27.36 4.64
C ASP A 251 -12.50 28.20 4.17
N LYS A 252 -12.94 27.97 2.93
CA LYS A 252 -14.00 28.70 2.23
C LYS A 252 -14.78 27.76 1.31
N ASP A 253 -15.90 28.24 0.79
CA ASP A 253 -16.59 27.57 -0.31
C ASP A 253 -15.74 27.50 -1.58
N ALA A 254 -16.03 26.50 -2.41
CA ALA A 254 -15.29 26.26 -3.64
C ALA A 254 -15.52 27.37 -4.68
N GLU A 255 -14.43 27.85 -5.28
CA GLU A 255 -14.47 28.68 -6.48
C GLU A 255 -14.82 27.79 -7.68
N ILE A 256 -15.91 28.13 -8.37
CA ILE A 256 -16.42 27.34 -9.50
C ILE A 256 -16.69 28.28 -10.67
N VAL A 257 -15.92 28.08 -11.75
CA VAL A 257 -15.95 28.92 -12.95
C VAL A 257 -16.19 28.05 -14.20
N LYS A 258 -16.42 28.68 -15.34
CA LYS A 258 -16.53 27.97 -16.62
C LYS A 258 -15.18 27.37 -17.01
N ALA A 259 -15.17 26.12 -17.49
CA ALA A 259 -13.95 25.52 -18.04
C ALA A 259 -13.53 26.25 -19.33
N THR A 260 -12.31 26.78 -19.33
CA THR A 260 -11.66 27.44 -20.49
C THR A 260 -10.41 26.68 -20.93
N GLU A 261 -9.64 26.16 -19.97
CA GLU A 261 -8.42 25.39 -20.20
C GLU A 261 -8.70 23.92 -20.59
N SER A 262 -7.65 23.19 -20.95
CA SER A 262 -7.70 21.73 -21.09
C SER A 262 -7.97 21.03 -19.76
N ASP A 263 -8.49 19.80 -19.83
CA ASP A 263 -8.73 18.98 -18.65
C ASP A 263 -7.41 18.69 -17.91
N PHE A 264 -7.47 18.81 -16.57
CA PHE A 264 -6.39 18.50 -15.65
C PHE A 264 -6.90 18.27 -14.23
N THR A 265 -6.05 17.67 -13.40
CA THR A 265 -6.18 17.68 -11.94
C THR A 265 -4.83 18.08 -11.33
N LYS A 266 -4.86 18.97 -10.33
CA LYS A 266 -3.69 19.44 -9.59
C LYS A 266 -4.01 19.47 -8.10
N VAL A 267 -3.23 18.73 -7.33
CA VAL A 267 -3.21 18.81 -5.86
C VAL A 267 -2.00 19.65 -5.45
N THR A 268 -2.19 20.58 -4.53
CA THR A 268 -1.11 21.36 -3.89
C THR A 268 -1.28 21.27 -2.39
N PHE A 269 -0.24 20.91 -1.64
CA PHE A 269 -0.34 20.72 -0.20
C PHE A 269 0.92 21.21 0.54
N LYS A 270 0.73 21.66 1.78
CA LYS A 270 1.77 21.94 2.76
C LYS A 270 1.62 20.92 3.90
N PRO A 271 2.52 19.93 4.02
CA PRO A 271 2.46 18.97 5.11
C PRO A 271 2.45 19.65 6.49
N ASP A 272 1.78 19.02 7.44
CA ASP A 272 1.82 19.40 8.84
C ASP A 272 3.06 18.80 9.51
N LEU A 273 4.20 19.45 9.25
CA LEU A 273 5.53 18.95 9.62
C LEU A 273 5.71 18.80 11.15
N ASP A 274 5.00 19.59 11.97
CA ASP A 274 4.98 19.43 13.42
C ASP A 274 4.45 18.04 13.83
N LYS A 275 3.44 17.49 13.12
CA LYS A 275 2.95 16.12 13.37
C LYS A 275 3.93 15.03 12.92
N PHE A 276 4.91 15.38 12.09
CA PHE A 276 6.00 14.52 11.66
C PHE A 276 7.31 14.80 12.44
N LYS A 277 7.30 15.73 13.41
CA LYS A 277 8.48 16.18 14.18
C LYS A 277 9.58 16.81 13.31
N MET A 278 9.18 17.47 12.23
CA MET A 278 10.08 18.11 11.25
C MET A 278 9.82 19.62 11.21
N THR A 279 10.84 20.41 10.82
CA THR A 279 10.70 21.85 10.58
C THR A 279 10.71 22.22 9.10
N GLU A 280 11.35 21.39 8.26
CA GLU A 280 11.47 21.60 6.83
C GLU A 280 11.52 20.29 6.03
N LEU A 281 11.41 20.38 4.71
CA LEU A 281 11.62 19.26 3.79
C LEU A 281 13.13 19.07 3.52
N ASP A 282 13.76 18.28 4.38
CA ASP A 282 15.19 17.92 4.34
C ASP A 282 15.61 17.13 3.08
N ASP A 283 16.92 16.93 2.91
CA ASP A 283 17.49 16.24 1.75
C ASP A 283 17.12 14.75 1.66
N ASP A 284 16.91 14.08 2.80
CA ASP A 284 16.62 12.66 2.86
C ASP A 284 15.19 12.38 2.39
N ILE A 285 14.20 13.10 2.94
CA ILE A 285 12.80 12.97 2.51
C ILE A 285 12.61 13.47 1.07
N VAL A 286 13.29 14.54 0.67
CA VAL A 286 13.16 15.07 -0.69
C VAL A 286 13.80 14.14 -1.71
N GLY A 287 15.02 13.63 -1.46
CA GLY A 287 15.65 12.63 -2.34
C GLY A 287 14.81 11.35 -2.49
N LEU A 288 14.07 10.98 -1.44
CA LEU A 288 13.13 9.86 -1.45
C LEU A 288 11.85 10.16 -2.26
N MET A 289 11.25 11.35 -2.11
CA MET A 289 10.11 11.80 -2.92
C MET A 289 10.49 11.97 -4.40
N MET A 290 11.71 12.46 -4.68
CA MET A 290 12.26 12.59 -6.04
C MET A 290 12.47 11.23 -6.70
N ARG A 291 13.02 10.23 -5.97
CA ARG A 291 13.02 8.84 -6.45
C ARG A 291 11.59 8.39 -6.73
N ARG A 292 10.64 8.67 -5.85
CA ARG A 292 9.27 8.19 -6.05
C ARG A 292 8.57 8.82 -7.26
N ALA A 293 8.94 10.03 -7.69
CA ALA A 293 8.57 10.57 -9.00
C ALA A 293 9.24 9.82 -10.17
N TYR A 294 10.50 9.43 -10.01
CA TYR A 294 11.26 8.60 -10.97
C TYR A 294 10.68 7.17 -11.11
N ASP A 295 10.24 6.57 -10.00
CA ASP A 295 9.53 5.28 -9.97
C ASP A 295 8.27 5.34 -10.85
N VAL A 296 7.48 6.42 -10.76
CA VAL A 296 6.28 6.63 -11.58
C VAL A 296 6.63 6.88 -13.06
N ALA A 297 7.75 7.56 -13.35
CA ALA A 297 8.25 7.76 -14.71
C ALA A 297 8.72 6.47 -15.39
N GLY A 298 9.29 5.54 -14.61
CA GLY A 298 9.64 4.20 -15.07
C GLY A 298 8.44 3.29 -15.28
N THR A 299 7.44 3.36 -14.40
CA THR A 299 6.33 2.36 -14.35
C THR A 299 5.08 2.78 -15.13
N THR A 300 4.84 4.07 -15.34
CA THR A 300 3.60 4.57 -15.97
C THR A 300 3.79 4.74 -17.48
N GLY A 301 3.63 3.63 -18.22
CA GLY A 301 3.86 3.56 -19.66
C GLY A 301 3.18 4.69 -20.47
N GLY A 302 3.98 5.41 -21.25
CA GLY A 302 3.51 6.51 -22.12
C GLY A 302 3.18 7.82 -21.40
N VAL A 303 3.69 8.04 -20.18
CA VAL A 303 3.58 9.30 -19.43
C VAL A 303 4.95 9.93 -19.23
N LYS A 304 5.08 11.23 -19.52
CA LYS A 304 6.26 12.03 -19.19
C LYS A 304 6.09 12.63 -17.80
N VAL A 305 7.05 12.39 -16.90
CA VAL A 305 7.06 12.98 -15.56
C VAL A 305 8.09 14.10 -15.51
N TYR A 306 7.63 15.28 -15.10
CA TYR A 306 8.49 16.43 -14.83
C TYR A 306 8.69 16.58 -13.31
N LEU A 307 9.90 16.84 -12.87
CA LEU A 307 10.27 17.15 -11.49
C LEU A 307 10.88 18.55 -11.44
N ASN A 308 10.33 19.46 -10.64
CA ASN A 308 10.77 20.87 -10.54
C ASN A 308 10.93 21.53 -11.93
N GLY A 309 9.97 21.29 -12.82
CA GLY A 309 10.01 21.73 -14.24
C GLY A 309 10.94 20.95 -15.19
N LYS A 310 11.90 20.15 -14.69
CA LYS A 310 12.82 19.33 -15.51
C LYS A 310 12.16 18.00 -15.91
N LEU A 311 12.35 17.52 -17.14
CA LEU A 311 11.91 16.18 -17.53
C LEU A 311 12.82 15.12 -16.90
N LEU A 312 12.26 14.09 -16.26
CA LEU A 312 13.07 13.00 -15.69
C LEU A 312 13.71 12.12 -16.78
N PRO A 313 14.99 11.71 -16.66
CA PRO A 313 15.73 10.98 -17.69
C PRO A 313 15.45 9.47 -17.68
N VAL A 314 14.16 9.10 -17.75
CA VAL A 314 13.69 7.70 -17.80
C VAL A 314 12.36 7.62 -18.54
N GLN A 315 12.20 6.63 -19.42
CA GLN A 315 10.96 6.35 -20.15
C GLN A 315 10.73 4.82 -20.21
N GLY A 316 9.79 4.34 -19.40
CA GLY A 316 9.40 2.93 -19.36
C GLY A 316 10.33 2.04 -18.53
N PHE A 317 9.88 0.82 -18.21
CA PHE A 317 10.46 0.04 -17.11
C PHE A 317 11.86 -0.49 -17.43
N LYS A 318 12.18 -0.76 -18.71
CA LYS A 318 13.53 -1.17 -19.13
C LYS A 318 14.60 -0.13 -18.76
N GLN A 319 14.37 1.13 -19.11
CA GLN A 319 15.30 2.22 -18.77
C GLN A 319 15.38 2.46 -17.26
N TYR A 320 14.26 2.28 -16.56
CA TYR A 320 14.23 2.35 -15.09
C TYR A 320 15.14 1.30 -14.46
N VAL A 321 15.05 0.03 -14.87
CA VAL A 321 15.95 -1.04 -14.37
C VAL A 321 17.41 -0.75 -14.73
N GLU A 322 17.69 -0.34 -15.97
CA GLU A 322 19.04 -0.01 -16.43
C GLU A 322 19.72 1.07 -15.58
N GLN A 323 18.95 1.99 -14.99
CA GLN A 323 19.47 3.07 -14.13
C GLN A 323 19.86 2.59 -12.71
N TYR A 324 19.41 1.40 -12.27
CA TYR A 324 19.92 0.72 -11.08
C TYR A 324 21.20 -0.07 -11.36
N THR A 325 21.42 -0.52 -12.60
CA THR A 325 22.46 -1.52 -12.93
C THR A 325 23.64 -0.98 -13.73
N LYS A 326 23.49 0.18 -14.40
CA LYS A 326 24.52 0.79 -15.27
C LYS A 326 25.88 1.02 -14.60
N ASP A 327 25.87 1.29 -13.30
CA ASP A 327 27.07 1.60 -12.49
C ASP A 327 27.52 0.35 -11.69
N LEU A 328 26.95 -0.84 -11.95
CA LEU A 328 27.27 -2.10 -11.26
C LEU A 328 28.12 -3.02 -12.15
N LEU A 329 29.16 -3.57 -11.53
CA LEU A 329 29.99 -4.63 -12.10
C LEU A 329 29.61 -5.99 -11.51
N GLY A 330 29.69 -7.04 -12.33
CA GLY A 330 29.44 -8.42 -11.91
C GLY A 330 30.71 -9.12 -11.44
N PRO A 331 30.67 -10.46 -11.31
CA PRO A 331 31.89 -11.25 -11.30
C PRO A 331 32.73 -10.93 -12.54
N ASP A 332 34.05 -10.87 -12.37
CA ASP A 332 35.04 -10.53 -13.40
C ASP A 332 35.04 -9.06 -13.90
N ASP A 333 34.54 -8.12 -13.09
CA ASP A 333 34.50 -6.65 -13.35
C ASP A 333 33.76 -6.20 -14.63
N GLU A 334 33.03 -7.13 -15.28
CA GLU A 334 32.19 -6.86 -16.44
C GLU A 334 30.83 -6.21 -16.04
N PRO A 335 30.25 -5.31 -16.87
CA PRO A 335 28.95 -4.70 -16.58
C PRO A 335 27.82 -5.71 -16.35
N VAL A 336 27.00 -5.49 -15.33
CA VAL A 336 25.93 -6.44 -14.95
C VAL A 336 24.88 -6.60 -16.05
N LYS A 337 24.71 -7.85 -16.51
CA LYS A 337 23.76 -8.23 -17.56
C LYS A 337 22.33 -8.25 -17.04
N VAL A 338 21.48 -7.38 -17.58
CA VAL A 338 20.04 -7.35 -17.29
C VAL A 338 19.27 -8.25 -18.25
N ALA A 339 18.58 -9.26 -17.74
CA ALA A 339 17.55 -9.97 -18.50
C ALA A 339 16.21 -9.22 -18.33
N PHE A 340 15.67 -8.64 -19.39
CA PHE A 340 14.40 -7.88 -19.37
C PHE A 340 13.37 -8.49 -20.32
N GLU A 341 12.10 -8.54 -19.90
CA GLU A 341 10.96 -8.89 -20.77
C GLU A 341 9.71 -8.10 -20.43
N GLN A 342 9.09 -7.48 -21.45
CA GLN A 342 7.68 -7.11 -21.39
C GLN A 342 6.88 -8.35 -21.83
N VAL A 343 6.33 -9.07 -20.86
CA VAL A 343 5.64 -10.36 -21.07
C VAL A 343 4.30 -10.13 -21.80
N ASN A 344 3.59 -9.07 -21.41
CA ASN A 344 2.34 -8.61 -22.03
C ASN A 344 2.03 -7.17 -21.54
N PRO A 345 0.95 -6.50 -22.01
CA PRO A 345 0.62 -5.12 -21.60
C PRO A 345 0.34 -4.90 -20.11
N ARG A 346 0.27 -5.96 -19.28
CA ARG A 346 0.11 -5.88 -17.82
C ARG A 346 1.33 -6.33 -17.02
N TRP A 347 2.40 -6.81 -17.66
CA TRP A 347 3.58 -7.35 -16.97
C TRP A 347 4.89 -6.99 -17.69
N GLU A 348 5.73 -6.21 -17.03
CA GLU A 348 7.15 -6.04 -17.37
C GLU A 348 7.99 -6.58 -16.22
N ILE A 349 9.04 -7.34 -16.53
CA ILE A 349 9.93 -7.95 -15.55
C ILE A 349 11.39 -7.75 -15.93
N ALA A 350 12.26 -7.73 -14.93
CA ALA A 350 13.68 -7.94 -15.15
C ALA A 350 14.31 -8.83 -14.06
N LEU A 351 15.42 -9.46 -14.44
CA LEU A 351 16.28 -10.21 -13.55
C LEU A 351 17.73 -9.74 -13.70
N VAL A 352 18.35 -9.56 -12.53
CA VAL A 352 19.71 -9.09 -12.32
C VAL A 352 20.36 -10.01 -11.28
N VAL A 353 21.66 -10.26 -11.36
CA VAL A 353 22.37 -11.02 -10.31
C VAL A 353 22.51 -10.18 -9.04
N SER A 354 22.42 -10.84 -7.88
CA SER A 354 22.53 -10.21 -6.55
C SER A 354 23.64 -10.85 -5.73
N ASP A 355 24.45 -9.99 -5.11
CA ASP A 355 25.46 -10.28 -4.09
C ASP A 355 24.86 -10.22 -2.66
N LYS A 356 23.96 -9.26 -2.42
CA LYS A 356 23.35 -8.93 -1.10
C LYS A 356 22.17 -9.83 -0.70
N GLY A 357 22.06 -11.05 -1.22
CA GLY A 357 20.90 -11.93 -1.00
C GLY A 357 19.74 -11.67 -1.98
N PHE A 358 18.53 -12.18 -1.70
CA PHE A 358 17.37 -11.91 -2.54
C PHE A 358 16.97 -10.43 -2.45
N GLN A 359 16.94 -9.73 -3.59
CA GLN A 359 16.51 -8.34 -3.69
C GLN A 359 15.28 -8.22 -4.60
N GLN A 360 14.43 -7.23 -4.34
CA GLN A 360 13.24 -6.99 -5.16
C GLN A 360 12.93 -5.48 -5.28
N VAL A 361 12.49 -5.05 -6.46
CA VAL A 361 11.93 -3.71 -6.71
C VAL A 361 10.66 -3.91 -7.52
N SER A 362 9.49 -3.79 -6.90
CA SER A 362 8.22 -4.14 -7.55
C SER A 362 7.11 -3.11 -7.38
N PHE A 363 6.23 -3.11 -8.38
CA PHE A 363 5.12 -2.19 -8.51
C PHE A 363 3.83 -2.91 -8.89
N VAL A 364 2.73 -2.51 -8.25
CA VAL A 364 1.37 -2.98 -8.55
C VAL A 364 0.48 -1.77 -8.77
N ASN A 365 -0.05 -1.59 -9.98
CA ASN A 365 -0.88 -0.44 -10.35
C ASN A 365 -0.18 0.89 -9.97
N SER A 366 1.11 1.01 -10.30
CA SER A 366 2.01 2.11 -9.95
C SER A 366 2.35 2.30 -8.45
N ILE A 367 1.76 1.53 -7.53
CA ILE A 367 2.13 1.51 -6.09
C ILE A 367 3.47 0.80 -5.92
N ALA A 368 4.40 1.37 -5.16
CA ALA A 368 5.65 0.71 -4.78
C ALA A 368 5.41 -0.34 -3.69
N THR A 369 5.43 -1.63 -4.03
CA THR A 369 5.33 -2.75 -3.09
C THR A 369 6.71 -3.06 -2.50
N THR A 370 7.15 -2.22 -1.55
CA THR A 370 8.50 -2.27 -0.92
C THR A 370 8.79 -3.59 -0.18
N LYS A 371 7.76 -4.29 0.29
CA LYS A 371 7.85 -5.63 0.92
C LYS A 371 7.47 -6.76 -0.04
N GLY A 372 7.15 -6.44 -1.30
CA GLY A 372 6.85 -7.40 -2.36
C GLY A 372 5.51 -8.09 -2.15
N GLY A 373 5.53 -9.43 -2.08
CA GLY A 373 4.34 -10.27 -1.97
C GLY A 373 4.06 -11.10 -3.20
N ARG A 374 2.80 -11.48 -3.40
CA ARG A 374 2.41 -12.62 -4.26
C ARG A 374 2.76 -12.48 -5.75
N HIS A 375 2.87 -11.26 -6.27
CA HIS A 375 3.33 -10.99 -7.64
C HIS A 375 4.84 -11.20 -7.79
N VAL A 376 5.63 -10.78 -6.80
CA VAL A 376 7.08 -11.02 -6.76
C VAL A 376 7.38 -12.51 -6.67
N ASP A 377 6.69 -13.24 -5.79
CA ASP A 377 6.85 -14.70 -5.69
C ASP A 377 6.43 -15.40 -6.99
N HIS A 378 5.31 -15.01 -7.60
CA HIS A 378 4.84 -15.59 -8.88
C HIS A 378 5.86 -15.44 -10.02
N VAL A 379 6.66 -14.37 -10.05
CA VAL A 379 7.76 -14.19 -11.01
C VAL A 379 9.02 -14.93 -10.56
N ALA A 380 9.45 -14.73 -9.31
CA ALA A 380 10.70 -15.27 -8.78
C ALA A 380 10.73 -16.81 -8.74
N ASP A 381 9.59 -17.45 -8.43
CA ASP A 381 9.51 -18.90 -8.31
C ASP A 381 9.46 -19.59 -9.68
N GLN A 382 8.88 -18.93 -10.70
CA GLN A 382 8.98 -19.37 -12.10
C GLN A 382 10.43 -19.30 -12.62
N ILE A 383 11.11 -18.19 -12.38
CA ILE A 383 12.55 -18.01 -12.73
C ILE A 383 13.38 -19.10 -12.02
N THR A 384 13.21 -19.24 -10.70
CA THR A 384 13.88 -20.23 -9.87
C THR A 384 13.70 -21.63 -10.43
N SER A 385 12.48 -22.00 -10.83
CA SER A 385 12.17 -23.32 -11.41
C SER A 385 12.94 -23.58 -12.71
N LYS A 386 12.96 -22.62 -13.64
CA LYS A 386 13.72 -22.75 -14.91
C LYS A 386 15.24 -22.85 -14.68
N MET A 387 15.77 -22.13 -13.68
CA MET A 387 17.19 -22.17 -13.34
C MET A 387 17.62 -23.45 -12.64
N ILE A 388 16.82 -23.94 -11.68
CA ILE A 388 17.12 -25.13 -10.88
C ILE A 388 17.43 -26.35 -11.75
N ASP A 389 16.68 -26.57 -12.83
CA ASP A 389 16.91 -27.73 -13.71
C ASP A 389 18.16 -27.62 -14.59
N THR A 390 18.67 -26.40 -14.80
CA THR A 390 19.99 -26.17 -15.42
C THR A 390 21.12 -26.35 -14.40
N ILE A 391 20.91 -25.88 -13.16
CA ILE A 391 21.90 -25.96 -12.08
C ILE A 391 22.08 -27.41 -11.60
N LYS A 392 20.99 -28.19 -11.41
CA LYS A 392 21.04 -29.63 -11.11
C LYS A 392 21.94 -30.39 -12.10
N LYS A 393 21.83 -30.10 -13.40
CA LYS A 393 22.64 -30.74 -14.45
C LYS A 393 24.13 -30.38 -14.39
N LYS A 394 24.50 -29.25 -13.77
CA LYS A 394 25.89 -28.79 -13.61
C LYS A 394 26.55 -29.22 -12.29
N VAL A 395 25.81 -29.35 -11.18
CA VAL A 395 26.38 -29.61 -9.83
C VAL A 395 25.67 -30.69 -9.00
N GLY A 396 24.61 -31.34 -9.51
CA GLY A 396 23.93 -32.47 -8.85
C GLY A 396 23.12 -32.15 -7.59
N ALA A 397 23.24 -30.95 -7.03
CA ALA A 397 22.61 -30.56 -5.76
C ALA A 397 21.45 -29.54 -5.94
N LYS A 398 20.50 -29.56 -5.00
CA LYS A 398 19.57 -28.42 -4.80
C LYS A 398 20.37 -27.24 -4.23
N SER A 399 20.18 -26.05 -4.81
CA SER A 399 20.89 -24.83 -4.45
C SER A 399 19.90 -23.68 -4.30
N ASN A 400 20.15 -22.73 -3.39
CA ASN A 400 19.24 -21.61 -3.16
C ASN A 400 19.41 -20.51 -4.22
N VAL A 401 18.74 -20.67 -5.36
CA VAL A 401 18.81 -19.71 -6.49
C VAL A 401 18.21 -18.35 -6.11
N LYS A 402 17.09 -18.32 -5.37
CA LYS A 402 16.38 -17.08 -5.02
C LYS A 402 17.28 -16.11 -4.26
N ASN A 403 18.19 -16.59 -3.41
CA ASN A 403 19.19 -15.75 -2.72
C ASN A 403 20.23 -15.06 -3.63
N HIS A 404 20.32 -15.38 -4.92
CA HIS A 404 21.24 -14.71 -5.87
C HIS A 404 20.50 -13.87 -6.92
N MET A 405 19.19 -13.65 -6.74
CA MET A 405 18.32 -12.93 -7.66
C MET A 405 17.99 -11.54 -7.13
N TRP A 406 18.14 -10.53 -7.99
CA TRP A 406 17.48 -9.24 -7.85
C TRP A 406 16.39 -9.14 -8.93
N VAL A 407 15.12 -9.15 -8.50
CA VAL A 407 13.96 -9.19 -9.39
C VAL A 407 13.27 -7.83 -9.46
N PHE A 408 12.99 -7.35 -10.66
CA PHE A 408 12.19 -6.17 -10.91
C PHE A 408 10.85 -6.58 -11.52
N VAL A 409 9.74 -6.00 -11.04
CA VAL A 409 8.38 -6.33 -11.53
C VAL A 409 7.51 -5.07 -11.63
N ASN A 410 6.97 -4.77 -12.80
CA ASN A 410 5.90 -3.80 -12.99
C ASN A 410 4.63 -4.54 -13.42
N ALA A 411 3.58 -4.51 -12.61
CA ALA A 411 2.38 -5.30 -12.82
C ALA A 411 1.08 -4.46 -12.75
N LEU A 412 0.15 -4.75 -13.66
CA LEU A 412 -1.24 -4.29 -13.60
C LEU A 412 -2.15 -5.44 -13.17
N ILE A 413 -2.67 -5.34 -11.94
CA ILE A 413 -3.42 -6.37 -11.23
C ILE A 413 -4.87 -5.90 -11.06
N GLU A 414 -5.83 -6.78 -11.32
CA GLU A 414 -7.25 -6.51 -11.07
C GLU A 414 -7.55 -6.53 -9.55
N ASN A 415 -8.15 -5.43 -9.06
CA ASN A 415 -8.64 -5.23 -7.69
C ASN A 415 -7.68 -5.75 -6.57
N PRO A 416 -6.42 -5.27 -6.52
CA PRO A 416 -5.36 -5.85 -5.70
C PRO A 416 -5.60 -5.70 -4.19
N THR A 417 -5.43 -6.80 -3.45
CA THR A 417 -5.43 -6.80 -1.98
C THR A 417 -4.01 -6.63 -1.43
N PHE A 418 -3.91 -5.99 -0.27
CA PHE A 418 -2.65 -5.69 0.42
C PHE A 418 -2.74 -6.08 1.90
N ASP A 419 -1.64 -5.93 2.63
CA ASP A 419 -1.54 -6.11 4.07
C ASP A 419 -2.21 -5.00 4.90
N SER A 420 -2.22 -3.77 4.36
CA SER A 420 -2.49 -2.54 5.11
C SER A 420 -2.87 -1.37 4.18
N GLN A 421 -3.20 -0.19 4.73
CA GLN A 421 -3.41 1.02 3.93
C GLN A 421 -2.11 1.55 3.28
N THR A 422 -0.92 1.22 3.81
CA THR A 422 0.34 1.64 3.19
C THR A 422 0.66 0.86 1.92
N LYS A 423 0.01 -0.30 1.70
CA LYS A 423 0.06 -1.13 0.48
C LYS A 423 1.46 -1.69 0.14
N GLU A 424 2.29 -1.93 1.16
CA GLU A 424 3.69 -2.35 0.98
C GLU A 424 3.84 -3.81 0.56
N THR A 425 2.93 -4.69 0.97
CA THR A 425 2.90 -6.12 0.60
C THR A 425 1.60 -6.46 -0.12
N MET A 426 1.65 -7.01 -1.34
CA MET A 426 0.46 -7.47 -2.06
C MET A 426 0.08 -8.91 -1.67
N THR A 427 -1.17 -9.12 -1.27
CA THR A 427 -1.68 -10.37 -0.68
C THR A 427 -2.56 -11.21 -1.63
N LEU A 428 -2.96 -10.65 -2.78
CA LEU A 428 -3.89 -11.30 -3.71
C LEU A 428 -3.31 -12.61 -4.27
N GLN A 429 -4.17 -13.62 -4.46
CA GLN A 429 -3.74 -14.91 -5.01
C GLN A 429 -3.57 -14.86 -6.53
N ALA A 430 -2.55 -15.55 -7.07
CA ALA A 430 -2.20 -15.47 -8.50
C ALA A 430 -3.36 -15.82 -9.47
N LYS A 431 -4.23 -16.75 -9.08
CA LYS A 431 -5.46 -17.10 -9.83
C LYS A 431 -6.45 -15.93 -10.02
N SER A 432 -6.28 -14.85 -9.26
CA SER A 432 -7.16 -13.67 -9.23
C SER A 432 -6.51 -12.40 -9.80
N PHE A 433 -5.27 -12.47 -10.33
CA PHE A 433 -4.58 -11.30 -10.90
C PHE A 433 -5.25 -10.68 -12.15
N GLY A 434 -6.25 -11.36 -12.72
CA GLY A 434 -6.88 -10.96 -13.99
C GLY A 434 -5.99 -11.15 -15.23
N SER A 435 -4.77 -11.64 -15.06
CA SER A 435 -3.78 -11.83 -16.12
C SER A 435 -2.74 -12.87 -15.70
N LYS A 436 -1.92 -13.34 -16.64
CA LYS A 436 -0.80 -14.25 -16.39
C LYS A 436 0.55 -13.58 -16.67
N CYS A 437 1.61 -14.09 -16.05
CA CYS A 437 2.99 -13.74 -16.32
C CYS A 437 3.78 -14.98 -16.80
N ASP A 438 3.37 -15.55 -17.94
CA ASP A 438 3.97 -16.76 -18.50
C ASP A 438 5.31 -16.42 -19.20
N LEU A 439 6.45 -16.80 -18.60
CA LEU A 439 7.80 -16.43 -19.07
C LEU A 439 8.16 -17.05 -20.43
N THR A 440 8.68 -16.26 -21.39
CA THR A 440 9.07 -16.82 -22.70
C THR A 440 10.40 -17.59 -22.66
N GLU A 441 10.65 -18.41 -23.69
CA GLU A 441 11.97 -19.02 -23.90
C GLU A 441 13.09 -17.98 -24.09
N LYS A 442 12.79 -16.81 -24.67
CA LYS A 442 13.78 -15.75 -24.91
C LYS A 442 14.26 -15.18 -23.58
N PHE A 443 13.32 -14.86 -22.68
CA PHE A 443 13.64 -14.44 -21.33
C PHE A 443 14.33 -15.54 -20.54
N ALA A 444 13.86 -16.79 -20.62
CA ALA A 444 14.52 -17.91 -19.94
C ALA A 444 15.99 -18.10 -20.38
N LYS A 445 16.29 -17.96 -21.67
CA LYS A 445 17.67 -18.02 -22.21
C LYS A 445 18.52 -16.83 -21.70
N SER A 446 17.97 -15.62 -21.69
CA SER A 446 18.64 -14.43 -21.17
C SER A 446 18.87 -14.50 -19.64
N ALA A 447 17.90 -14.99 -18.88
CA ALA A 447 17.98 -15.18 -17.44
C ALA A 447 19.07 -16.21 -17.08
N LEU A 448 19.22 -17.29 -17.84
CA LEU A 448 20.33 -18.24 -17.66
C LEU A 448 21.73 -17.64 -17.95
N GLN A 449 21.80 -16.45 -18.56
CA GLN A 449 23.02 -15.74 -18.94
C GLN A 449 23.26 -14.44 -18.14
N CYS A 450 22.37 -14.05 -17.22
CA CYS A 450 22.48 -12.83 -16.42
C CYS A 450 23.41 -12.93 -15.18
N GLY A 451 24.25 -13.97 -15.11
CA GLY A 451 25.21 -14.20 -14.02
C GLY A 451 24.65 -14.92 -12.78
N VAL A 452 23.32 -14.96 -12.58
CA VAL A 452 22.69 -15.67 -11.43
C VAL A 452 23.12 -17.14 -11.35
N VAL A 453 23.16 -17.84 -12.49
CA VAL A 453 23.56 -19.25 -12.56
C VAL A 453 25.00 -19.42 -12.09
N ASP A 454 25.90 -18.54 -12.50
CA ASP A 454 27.34 -18.67 -12.24
C ASP A 454 27.73 -18.20 -10.83
N ALA A 455 26.98 -17.24 -10.27
CA ALA A 455 27.01 -16.90 -8.84
C ALA A 455 26.59 -18.11 -7.97
N VAL A 456 25.49 -18.78 -8.30
CA VAL A 456 25.05 -20.00 -7.57
C VAL A 456 26.11 -21.11 -7.68
N LEU A 457 26.67 -21.36 -8.87
CA LEU A 457 27.71 -22.39 -9.06
C LEU A 457 28.96 -22.09 -8.25
N SER A 458 29.36 -20.82 -8.17
CA SER A 458 30.51 -20.37 -7.39
C SER A 458 30.26 -20.53 -5.89
N TRP A 459 29.07 -20.19 -5.40
CA TRP A 459 28.66 -20.41 -4.01
C TRP A 459 28.62 -21.90 -3.64
N VAL A 460 28.11 -22.77 -4.52
CA VAL A 460 28.10 -24.23 -4.31
C VAL A 460 29.52 -24.80 -4.22
N ARG A 461 30.41 -24.40 -5.13
CA ARG A 461 31.84 -24.79 -5.10
C ARG A 461 32.52 -24.33 -3.81
N PHE A 462 32.28 -23.08 -3.39
CA PHE A 462 32.81 -22.54 -2.14
C PHE A 462 32.34 -23.36 -0.93
N LYS A 463 31.05 -23.71 -0.85
CA LYS A 463 30.51 -24.54 0.25
C LYS A 463 31.07 -25.96 0.25
N GLN A 464 31.23 -26.57 -0.92
CA GLN A 464 31.89 -27.88 -1.05
C GLN A 464 33.35 -27.83 -0.57
N GLN A 465 34.08 -26.76 -0.87
CA GLN A 465 35.45 -26.57 -0.40
C GLN A 465 35.52 -26.31 1.12
N GLU A 466 34.61 -25.50 1.68
CA GLU A 466 34.47 -25.31 3.13
C GLU A 466 34.29 -26.65 3.86
N ASP A 467 33.37 -27.49 3.37
CA ASP A 467 33.04 -28.76 4.02
C ASP A 467 34.15 -29.80 3.86
N MET A 468 34.89 -29.77 2.74
CA MET A 468 36.12 -30.56 2.58
C MET A 468 37.21 -30.10 3.56
N ASN A 469 37.44 -28.78 3.68
CA ASN A 469 38.43 -28.23 4.60
C ASN A 469 38.12 -28.62 6.07
N LYS A 470 36.85 -28.53 6.49
CA LYS A 470 36.39 -28.97 7.83
C LYS A 470 36.58 -30.47 8.06
N LYS A 471 36.30 -31.31 7.06
CA LYS A 471 36.54 -32.77 7.12
C LYS A 471 38.03 -33.11 7.21
N CYS A 472 38.89 -32.31 6.58
CA CYS A 472 40.35 -32.46 6.68
C CYS A 472 40.90 -31.99 8.03
N SER A 473 40.44 -30.85 8.58
CA SER A 473 40.91 -30.36 9.88
C SER A 473 40.55 -31.29 11.04
N GLY A 474 39.48 -32.07 10.93
CA GLY A 474 39.08 -33.07 11.93
C GLY A 474 39.95 -34.33 12.03
N LYS A 475 41.02 -34.49 11.22
CA LYS A 475 41.84 -35.72 11.17
C LYS A 475 43.32 -35.51 11.51
N LYS A 476 43.59 -35.12 12.77
CA LYS A 476 44.82 -35.37 13.57
C LYS A 476 44.49 -34.96 15.02
N THR A 477 44.92 -35.65 16.08
CA THR A 477 46.04 -36.61 16.20
C THR A 477 45.66 -37.92 16.89
N THR A 478 45.88 -39.06 16.24
CA THR A 478 46.03 -40.35 16.95
C THR A 478 47.44 -40.40 17.53
N LYS A 479 47.59 -40.45 18.86
CA LYS A 479 48.91 -40.62 19.49
C LYS A 479 49.45 -42.02 19.20
N LEU A 480 50.40 -42.13 18.27
CA LEU A 480 51.29 -43.27 18.19
C LEU A 480 52.13 -43.32 19.48
N LYS A 481 51.82 -44.28 20.37
CA LYS A 481 52.78 -44.71 21.40
C LYS A 481 53.87 -45.50 20.68
N ALA A 482 55.00 -44.86 20.38
CA ALA A 482 56.24 -45.60 20.21
C ALA A 482 56.58 -46.29 21.53
N GLY A 483 57.03 -47.54 21.48
CA GLY A 483 57.43 -48.30 22.66
C GLY A 483 58.94 -48.19 22.90
N ASN A 484 59.30 -48.04 24.17
CA ASN A 484 60.42 -48.67 24.87
C ASN A 484 60.16 -48.53 26.38
#